data_AF-A0A9E1MNU4-F1
#
_entry.id   AF-A0A9E1MNU4-F1
#
_cell.length_a   1.000
_cell.length_b   1.000
_cell.length_c   1.000
_cell.angle_alpha   90.00
_cell.angle_beta   90.00
_cell.angle_gamma   90.00
#
_symmetry.space_group_name_H-M   'P 1'
#
loop_
_entity.id
_entity.type
_entity.pdbx_description
1 polymer ?
#
loop_
_entity_poly.entity_id
_entity_poly.type
_entity_poly.pdbx_seq_one_letter_code
_entity_poly.pdbx_strand_id
1 'polypeptide(L)'
;MTSAEWHSTLFQFIGLILSLITFIGSIIAIWFTYLNLKEMRKQLKEQQNQYFEQNRGNILFYIRKSDVSVTHDLIIKNFGNSPAKLLSLEISPDLDWSKAGNADIKQFNVSNLKNIFLAPQQHIGTIFDFSNYDDEKFDIKLSYETCDKLIKEEYSIDINCLHNVLTLDPEIKDVLSALKYINRSITALSNKFI
;
A
#
# COMPACT_ATOMS: atom_id res chain seq x y z
N MET A 1 -71.88 21.78 -38.71
CA MET A 1 -71.29 20.81 -37.77
C MET A 1 -72.36 20.39 -36.79
N THR A 2 -72.53 19.08 -36.60
CA THR A 2 -73.47 18.53 -35.60
C THR A 2 -72.84 18.58 -34.20
N SER A 3 -73.65 18.60 -33.14
CA SER A 3 -73.16 18.59 -31.74
C SER A 3 -72.20 17.42 -31.47
N ALA A 4 -72.45 16.26 -32.09
CA ALA A 4 -71.60 15.08 -31.98
C ALA A 4 -70.19 15.29 -32.57
N GLU A 5 -70.06 15.99 -33.70
CA GLU A 5 -68.77 16.31 -34.32
C GLU A 5 -67.94 17.22 -33.41
N TRP A 6 -68.58 18.18 -32.73
CA TRP A 6 -67.92 19.11 -31.81
C TRP A 6 -67.34 18.40 -30.59
N HIS A 7 -68.11 17.50 -29.97
CA HIS A 7 -67.63 16.66 -28.87
C HIS A 7 -66.47 15.75 -29.30
N SER A 8 -66.55 15.16 -30.50
CA SER A 8 -65.47 14.34 -31.04
C SER A 8 -64.17 15.14 -31.23
N THR A 9 -64.25 16.35 -31.79
CA THR A 9 -63.07 17.22 -31.96
C THR A 9 -62.47 17.66 -30.63
N LEU A 10 -63.30 17.93 -29.62
CA LEU A 10 -62.85 18.30 -28.27
C LEU A 10 -62.10 17.14 -27.59
N PHE A 11 -62.63 15.92 -27.65
CA PHE A 11 -61.96 14.75 -27.09
C PHE A 11 -60.62 14.44 -27.79
N GLN A 12 -60.56 14.61 -29.12
CA GLN A 12 -59.31 14.47 -29.87
C GLN A 12 -58.27 15.50 -29.44
N PHE A 13 -58.67 16.75 -29.21
CA PHE A 13 -57.77 17.82 -28.76
C PHE A 13 -57.23 17.56 -27.35
N ILE A 14 -58.07 17.10 -26.42
CA ILE A 14 -57.66 16.72 -25.06
C ILE A 14 -56.70 15.52 -25.10
N GLY A 15 -57.01 14.51 -25.94
CA GLY A 15 -56.15 13.34 -26.14
C GLY A 15 -54.76 13.73 -26.68
N LEU A 16 -54.70 14.67 -27.61
CA LEU A 16 -53.44 15.22 -28.14
C LEU A 16 -52.62 15.89 -27.03
N ILE A 17 -53.23 16.75 -26.21
CA ILE A 17 -52.54 17.41 -25.08
C ILE A 17 -51.99 16.39 -24.09
N LEU A 18 -52.79 15.40 -23.70
CA LEU A 18 -52.36 14.34 -22.78
C LEU A 18 -51.20 13.53 -23.38
N SER A 19 -51.27 13.17 -24.67
CA SER A 19 -50.19 12.45 -25.35
C SER A 19 -48.90 13.26 -25.37
N LEU A 20 -48.98 14.58 -25.59
CA LEU A 20 -47.82 15.48 -25.58
C LEU A 20 -47.18 15.55 -24.19
N ILE A 21 -47.99 15.65 -23.14
CA ILE A 21 -47.50 15.64 -21.75
C ILE A 21 -46.81 14.31 -21.43
N THR A 22 -47.41 13.17 -21.81
CA THR A 22 -46.79 11.85 -21.58
C THR A 22 -45.50 11.67 -22.37
N PHE A 23 -45.42 12.22 -23.59
CA PHE A 23 -44.22 12.20 -24.42
C PHE A 23 -43.08 13.01 -23.78
N ILE A 24 -43.36 14.23 -23.33
CA ILE A 24 -42.40 15.07 -22.62
C ILE A 24 -41.94 14.38 -21.32
N GLY A 25 -42.88 13.82 -20.55
CA GLY A 25 -42.56 13.06 -19.35
C GLY A 25 -41.65 11.86 -19.63
N SER A 26 -41.87 11.16 -20.74
CA SER A 26 -41.02 10.04 -21.17
C SER A 26 -39.61 10.48 -21.54
N ILE A 27 -39.45 11.61 -22.24
CA ILE A 27 -38.13 12.19 -22.56
C ILE A 27 -37.38 12.54 -21.27
N ILE A 28 -38.05 13.17 -20.30
CA ILE A 28 -37.46 13.53 -19.01
C ILE A 28 -37.04 12.27 -18.24
N ALA A 29 -37.89 11.23 -18.22
CA ALA A 29 -37.56 9.96 -17.56
C ALA A 29 -36.35 9.27 -18.20
N ILE A 30 -36.25 9.26 -19.54
CA ILE A 30 -35.09 8.74 -20.27
C ILE A 30 -33.83 9.54 -19.90
N TRP A 31 -33.94 10.87 -19.84
CA TRP A 31 -32.83 11.74 -19.45
C TRP A 31 -32.32 11.45 -18.03
N PHE A 32 -33.21 11.34 -17.05
CA PHE A 32 -32.82 10.97 -15.67
C PHE A 32 -32.23 9.57 -15.59
N THR A 33 -32.80 8.61 -16.32
CA THR A 33 -32.27 7.24 -16.39
C THR A 33 -30.85 7.22 -16.93
N TYR A 34 -30.59 8.01 -17.98
CA TYR A 34 -29.24 8.15 -18.55
C TYR A 34 -28.24 8.75 -17.54
N LEU A 35 -28.64 9.80 -16.81
CA LEU A 35 -27.80 10.39 -15.77
C LEU A 35 -27.46 9.38 -14.65
N ASN A 36 -28.46 8.64 -14.18
CA ASN A 36 -28.28 7.60 -13.16
C ASN A 36 -27.32 6.50 -13.64
N LEU A 37 -27.48 6.01 -14.87
CA LEU A 37 -26.59 4.99 -15.44
C LEU A 37 -25.15 5.50 -15.56
N LYS A 38 -24.96 6.77 -15.92
CA LYS A 38 -23.63 7.39 -15.98
C LYS A 38 -22.97 7.43 -14.61
N GLU A 39 -23.72 7.80 -13.58
CA GLU A 39 -23.22 7.86 -12.20
C GLU A 39 -22.91 6.46 -11.63
N MET A 40 -23.80 5.48 -11.86
CA MET A 40 -23.55 4.08 -11.47
C MET A 40 -22.27 3.53 -12.10
N ARG A 41 -22.02 3.83 -13.38
CA ARG A 41 -20.76 3.41 -14.04
C ARG A 41 -19.53 4.01 -13.37
N LYS A 42 -19.61 5.26 -12.93
CA LYS A 42 -18.52 5.92 -12.19
C LYS A 42 -18.30 5.23 -10.84
N GLN A 43 -19.38 4.98 -10.09
CA GLN A 43 -19.32 4.29 -8.80
C GLN A 43 -18.74 2.88 -8.92
N LEU A 44 -19.14 2.10 -9.93
CA LEU A 44 -18.59 0.76 -10.17
C LEU A 44 -17.08 0.79 -10.45
N LYS A 45 -16.60 1.79 -11.20
CA LYS A 45 -15.17 1.97 -11.46
C LYS A 45 -14.40 2.33 -10.18
N GLU A 46 -14.96 3.20 -9.35
CA GLU A 46 -14.37 3.56 -8.06
C GLU A 46 -14.34 2.36 -7.10
N GLN A 47 -15.41 1.57 -7.03
CA GLN A 47 -15.46 0.34 -6.23
C GLN A 47 -14.44 -0.69 -6.72
N GLN A 48 -14.29 -0.88 -8.02
CA GLN A 48 -13.28 -1.79 -8.57
C GLN A 48 -11.86 -1.35 -8.19
N ASN A 49 -11.58 -0.05 -8.25
CA ASN A 49 -10.29 0.49 -7.82
C ASN A 49 -10.07 0.32 -6.31
N GLN A 50 -11.07 0.61 -5.48
CA GLN A 50 -10.99 0.40 -4.03
C GLN A 50 -10.75 -1.06 -3.68
N TYR A 51 -11.48 -1.97 -4.33
CA TYR A 51 -11.29 -3.40 -4.14
C TYR A 51 -9.87 -3.83 -4.54
N PHE A 52 -9.33 -3.30 -5.63
CA PHE A 52 -7.95 -3.53 -6.02
C PHE A 52 -6.96 -3.01 -4.96
N GLU A 53 -7.09 -1.76 -4.52
CA GLU A 53 -6.20 -1.16 -3.51
C GLU A 53 -6.25 -1.88 -2.15
N GLN A 54 -7.41 -2.40 -1.74
CA GLN A 54 -7.57 -3.14 -0.49
C GLN A 54 -6.96 -4.54 -0.55
N ASN A 55 -6.98 -5.18 -1.72
CA ASN A 55 -6.55 -6.56 -1.86
C ASN A 55 -5.13 -6.69 -2.41
N ARG A 56 -4.58 -5.67 -3.08
CA ARG A 56 -3.25 -5.75 -3.69
C ARG A 56 -2.16 -6.08 -2.66
N GLY A 57 -1.10 -6.72 -3.13
CA GLY A 57 0.16 -6.78 -2.40
C GLY A 57 0.73 -5.37 -2.25
N ASN A 58 1.38 -5.13 -1.12
CA ASN A 58 1.99 -3.85 -0.81
C ASN A 58 3.38 -4.13 -0.23
N ILE A 59 4.41 -4.00 -1.07
CA ILE A 59 5.78 -4.25 -0.66
C ILE A 59 6.38 -2.93 -0.16
N LEU A 60 6.78 -2.92 1.11
CA LEU A 60 7.45 -1.80 1.72
C LEU A 60 8.85 -2.23 2.19
N PHE A 61 9.84 -1.43 1.85
CA PHE A 61 11.17 -1.46 2.45
C PHE A 61 11.25 -0.43 3.59
N TYR A 62 11.69 -0.86 4.76
CA TYR A 62 11.89 0.01 5.91
C TYR A 62 13.11 -0.41 6.73
N ILE A 63 13.63 0.56 7.48
CA ILE A 63 14.78 0.41 8.36
C ILE A 63 14.28 0.49 9.79
N ARG A 64 14.72 -0.46 10.62
CA ARG A 64 14.37 -0.53 12.04
C ARG A 64 15.65 -0.68 12.86
N LYS A 65 15.74 -0.04 14.02
CA LYS A 65 16.80 -0.33 14.99
C LYS A 65 16.60 -1.72 15.60
N SER A 66 17.65 -2.53 15.66
CA SER A 66 17.62 -3.84 16.32
C SER A 66 17.29 -3.70 17.80
N ASP A 67 16.51 -4.62 18.36
CA ASP A 67 16.17 -4.63 19.79
C ASP A 67 17.32 -5.12 20.68
N VAL A 68 18.36 -5.71 20.07
CA VAL A 68 19.42 -6.47 20.75
C VAL A 68 20.81 -5.89 20.50
N SER A 69 20.98 -5.06 19.47
CA SER A 69 22.27 -4.54 19.03
C SER A 69 22.18 -3.09 18.53
N VAL A 70 23.34 -2.45 18.38
CA VAL A 70 23.47 -1.10 17.76
C VAL A 70 23.22 -1.11 16.25
N THR A 71 23.00 -2.29 15.65
CA THR A 71 22.75 -2.45 14.22
C THR A 71 21.30 -2.19 13.86
N HIS A 72 21.04 -2.02 12.56
CA HIS A 72 19.71 -1.79 12.01
C HIS A 72 19.27 -2.97 11.14
N ASP A 73 18.02 -3.37 11.30
CA ASP A 73 17.35 -4.34 10.45
C ASP A 73 16.80 -3.62 9.21
N LEU A 74 17.30 -3.98 8.04
CA LEU A 74 16.77 -3.61 6.73
C LEU A 74 15.73 -4.65 6.32
N ILE A 75 14.45 -4.28 6.25
CA ILE A 75 13.36 -5.23 6.03
C ILE A 75 12.54 -4.86 4.80
N ILE A 76 12.37 -5.82 3.89
CA ILE A 76 11.39 -5.79 2.81
C ILE A 76 10.23 -6.69 3.23
N LYS A 77 9.02 -6.13 3.36
CA LYS A 77 7.84 -6.90 3.77
C LYS A 77 6.65 -6.63 2.86
N ASN A 78 5.89 -7.68 2.54
CA ASN A 78 4.58 -7.53 1.93
C ASN A 78 3.52 -7.35 3.02
N PHE A 79 3.00 -6.13 3.16
CA PHE A 79 1.91 -5.78 4.07
C PHE A 79 0.53 -5.94 3.46
N GLY A 80 0.45 -6.19 2.15
CA GLY A 80 -0.81 -6.36 1.43
C GLY A 80 -1.44 -7.73 1.66
N ASN A 81 -2.66 -7.87 1.12
CA ASN A 81 -3.46 -9.09 1.27
C ASN A 81 -3.25 -10.11 0.14
N SER A 82 -2.54 -9.72 -0.92
CA SER A 82 -2.19 -10.58 -2.05
C SER A 82 -0.68 -10.75 -2.16
N PRO A 83 -0.22 -11.87 -2.76
CA PRO A 83 1.19 -12.04 -3.07
C PRO A 83 1.67 -10.96 -4.05
N ALA A 84 2.94 -10.57 -3.91
CA ALA A 84 3.60 -9.62 -4.79
C ALA A 84 4.99 -10.11 -5.17
N LYS A 85 5.40 -9.81 -6.40
CA LYS A 85 6.72 -10.13 -6.91
C LYS A 85 7.54 -8.84 -7.00
N LEU A 86 8.56 -8.72 -6.15
CA LEU A 86 9.53 -7.65 -6.22
C LEU A 86 10.37 -7.80 -7.49
N LEU A 87 10.35 -6.79 -8.36
CA LEU A 87 11.10 -6.78 -9.61
C LEU A 87 12.45 -6.07 -9.43
N SER A 88 12.43 -4.90 -8.77
CA SER A 88 13.63 -4.14 -8.44
C SER A 88 13.45 -3.29 -7.19
N LEU A 89 14.55 -3.11 -6.47
CA LEU A 89 14.70 -2.19 -5.36
C LEU A 89 15.98 -1.40 -5.60
N GLU A 90 15.86 -0.08 -5.70
CA GLU A 90 17.00 0.84 -5.81
C GLU A 90 17.01 1.76 -4.60
N ILE A 91 18.20 1.98 -4.05
CA ILE A 91 18.43 2.82 -2.87
C ILE A 91 19.46 3.88 -3.28
N SER A 92 19.18 5.14 -2.98
CA SER A 92 20.05 6.28 -3.30
C SER A 92 20.22 7.16 -2.06
N PRO A 93 21.44 7.39 -1.56
CA PRO A 93 22.73 6.85 -2.01
C PRO A 93 22.82 5.33 -1.80
N ASP A 94 23.65 4.64 -2.59
CA ASP A 94 23.81 3.19 -2.48
C ASP A 94 24.44 2.81 -1.13
N LEU A 95 24.08 1.63 -0.62
CA LEU A 95 24.57 1.14 0.66
C LEU A 95 25.99 0.58 0.51
N ASP A 96 26.96 1.28 1.08
CA ASP A 96 28.35 0.87 1.12
C ASP A 96 28.59 -0.16 2.24
N TRP A 97 28.46 -1.43 1.89
CA TRP A 97 28.71 -2.57 2.79
C TRP A 97 30.13 -2.63 3.34
N SER A 98 31.10 -1.97 2.70
CA SER A 98 32.48 -1.93 3.21
C SER A 98 32.58 -1.10 4.50
N LYS A 99 31.76 -0.05 4.63
CA LYS A 99 31.66 0.78 5.85
C LYS A 99 30.96 0.06 7.00
N ALA A 100 30.13 -0.94 6.70
CA ALA A 100 29.44 -1.78 7.69
C ALA A 100 30.32 -2.90 8.29
N GLY A 101 31.64 -2.88 8.05
CA GLY A 101 32.61 -3.78 8.70
C GLY A 101 32.76 -5.17 8.07
N ASN A 102 32.14 -5.44 6.91
CA ASN A 102 32.28 -6.71 6.20
C ASN A 102 32.60 -6.49 4.71
N ALA A 103 33.88 -6.64 4.34
CA ALA A 103 34.35 -6.45 2.97
C ALA A 103 33.97 -7.58 1.98
N ASP A 104 33.51 -8.74 2.47
CA ASP A 104 33.35 -9.97 1.67
C ASP A 104 31.91 -10.36 1.29
N ILE A 105 30.89 -9.55 1.62
CA ILE A 105 29.49 -9.88 1.28
C ILE A 105 29.13 -9.35 -0.11
N LYS A 106 29.74 -9.92 -1.16
CA LYS A 106 29.36 -9.61 -2.56
C LYS A 106 28.04 -10.26 -2.99
N GLN A 107 27.52 -11.23 -2.23
CA GLN A 107 26.39 -12.06 -2.66
C GLN A 107 25.02 -11.62 -2.12
N PHE A 108 24.95 -10.83 -1.05
CA PHE A 108 23.68 -10.41 -0.44
C PHE A 108 23.59 -8.89 -0.31
N ASN A 109 23.59 -8.20 -1.46
CA ASN A 109 23.27 -6.78 -1.49
C ASN A 109 21.74 -6.64 -1.64
N VAL A 110 21.10 -5.96 -0.68
CA VAL A 110 19.66 -5.65 -0.71
C VAL A 110 19.29 -4.89 -1.99
N SER A 111 20.20 -4.04 -2.48
CA SER A 111 20.08 -3.31 -3.76
C SER A 111 20.04 -4.22 -5.00
N ASN A 112 20.48 -5.48 -4.88
CA ASN A 112 20.53 -6.46 -5.99
C ASN A 112 19.39 -7.49 -5.96
N LEU A 113 18.46 -7.39 -5.00
CA LEU A 113 17.34 -8.31 -4.89
C LEU A 113 16.35 -8.07 -6.05
N LYS A 114 16.29 -9.04 -6.98
CA LYS A 114 15.41 -9.01 -8.15
C LYS A 114 14.59 -10.30 -8.22
N ASN A 115 13.37 -10.18 -8.73
CA ASN A 115 12.45 -11.30 -8.99
C ASN A 115 12.10 -12.15 -7.75
N ILE A 116 11.86 -11.51 -6.60
CA ILE A 116 11.49 -12.21 -5.37
C ILE A 116 9.98 -12.26 -5.22
N PHE A 117 9.42 -13.45 -4.99
CA PHE A 117 8.02 -13.63 -4.64
C PHE A 117 7.83 -13.52 -3.12
N LEU A 118 6.93 -12.64 -2.69
CA LEU A 118 6.57 -12.43 -1.28
C LEU A 118 5.07 -12.69 -1.09
N ALA A 119 4.75 -13.73 -0.32
CA ALA A 119 3.38 -13.97 0.14
C ALA A 119 2.92 -12.86 1.11
N PRO A 120 1.61 -12.71 1.35
CA PRO A 120 1.08 -11.78 2.37
C PRO A 120 1.78 -11.99 3.72
N GLN A 121 2.16 -10.88 4.38
CA GLN A 121 2.89 -10.84 5.66
C GLN A 121 4.30 -11.43 5.65
N GLN A 122 4.78 -11.98 4.53
CA GLN A 122 6.13 -12.47 4.41
C GLN A 122 7.12 -11.30 4.32
N HIS A 123 8.29 -11.49 4.92
CA HIS A 123 9.37 -10.52 4.89
C HIS A 123 10.72 -11.18 4.60
N ILE A 124 11.63 -10.38 4.04
CA ILE A 124 13.04 -10.69 3.90
C ILE A 124 13.77 -9.54 4.56
N GLY A 125 14.70 -9.86 5.45
CA GLY A 125 15.49 -8.87 6.14
C GLY A 125 16.96 -9.20 6.13
N THR A 126 17.78 -8.17 6.24
CA THR A 126 19.20 -8.26 6.54
C THR A 126 19.55 -7.22 7.57
N ILE A 127 20.77 -7.29 8.09
CA ILE A 127 21.26 -6.38 9.13
C ILE A 127 22.33 -5.50 8.50
N PHE A 128 22.28 -4.20 8.79
CA PHE A 128 23.25 -3.21 8.38
C PHE A 128 23.61 -2.30 9.55
N ASP A 129 24.89 -1.94 9.67
CA ASP A 129 25.35 -1.03 10.72
C ASP A 129 25.50 0.40 10.17
N PHE A 130 24.64 1.31 10.64
CA PHE A 130 24.67 2.72 10.28
C PHE A 130 25.49 3.57 11.27
N SER A 131 26.10 2.99 12.30
CA SER A 131 26.78 3.75 13.37
C SER A 131 27.91 4.66 12.87
N ASN A 132 28.54 4.33 11.74
CA ASN A 132 29.62 5.08 11.12
C ASN A 132 29.26 5.55 9.68
N TYR A 133 27.98 5.80 9.42
CA TYR A 133 27.49 6.20 8.11
C TYR A 133 27.12 7.68 8.10
N ASP A 134 27.72 8.46 7.18
CA ASP A 134 27.51 9.91 7.10
C ASP A 134 26.14 10.28 6.50
N ASP A 135 25.58 9.39 5.67
CA ASP A 135 24.30 9.63 5.00
C ASP A 135 23.13 9.27 5.91
N GLU A 136 22.26 10.25 6.18
CA GLU A 136 21.07 10.07 7.03
C GLU A 136 19.78 9.85 6.22
N LYS A 137 19.79 10.16 4.92
CA LYS A 137 18.60 10.11 4.04
C LYS A 137 18.81 9.19 2.86
N PHE A 138 17.82 8.33 2.62
CA PHE A 138 17.84 7.33 1.56
C PHE A 138 16.55 7.39 0.75
N ASP A 139 16.67 7.66 -0.54
CA ASP A 139 15.59 7.58 -1.51
C ASP A 139 15.45 6.15 -2.01
N ILE A 140 14.25 5.61 -1.85
CA ILE A 140 13.91 4.23 -2.18
C ILE A 140 13.00 4.23 -3.40
N LYS A 141 13.39 3.48 -4.43
CA LYS A 141 12.56 3.20 -5.60
C LYS A 141 12.25 1.72 -5.66
N LEU A 142 10.98 1.39 -5.49
CA LEU A 142 10.46 0.03 -5.50
C LEU A 142 9.61 -0.19 -6.75
N SER A 143 9.86 -1.30 -7.45
CA SER A 143 9.02 -1.76 -8.54
C SER A 143 8.62 -3.20 -8.28
N TYR A 144 7.32 -3.48 -8.23
CA TYR A 144 6.79 -4.80 -7.99
C TYR A 144 5.52 -5.08 -8.80
N GLU A 145 5.26 -6.37 -8.99
CA GLU A 145 4.08 -6.87 -9.69
C GLU A 145 3.12 -7.50 -8.67
N THR A 146 1.86 -7.09 -8.69
CA THR A 146 0.80 -7.66 -7.87
C THR A 146 -0.48 -7.72 -8.68
N CYS A 147 -1.21 -8.84 -8.60
CA CYS A 147 -2.48 -9.03 -9.31
C CYS A 147 -2.39 -8.62 -10.81
N ASP A 148 -1.32 -9.06 -11.48
CA ASP A 148 -0.99 -8.77 -12.89
C ASP A 148 -0.84 -7.29 -13.25
N LYS A 149 -0.60 -6.43 -12.25
CA LYS A 149 -0.30 -5.01 -12.44
C LYS A 149 1.07 -4.66 -11.88
N LEU A 150 1.76 -3.79 -12.60
CA LEU A 150 3.05 -3.23 -12.24
C LEU A 150 2.83 -1.96 -11.40
N ILE A 151 3.34 -1.96 -10.18
CA ILE A 151 3.31 -0.84 -9.24
C ILE A 151 4.73 -0.31 -9.05
N LYS A 152 4.85 1.02 -9.00
CA LYS A 152 6.10 1.73 -8.74
C LYS A 152 5.88 2.71 -7.60
N GLU A 153 6.73 2.64 -6.60
CA GLU A 153 6.66 3.49 -5.41
C GLU A 153 8.03 4.14 -5.18
N GLU A 154 8.01 5.43 -4.84
CA GLU A 154 9.19 6.23 -4.56
C GLU A 154 8.95 7.00 -3.27
N TYR A 155 9.85 6.86 -2.30
CA TYR A 155 9.76 7.52 -1.01
C TYR A 155 11.14 7.62 -0.36
N SER A 156 11.30 8.57 0.55
CA SER A 156 12.56 8.79 1.27
C SER A 156 12.47 8.30 2.71
N ILE A 157 13.52 7.66 3.20
CA ILE A 157 13.70 7.24 4.59
C ILE A 157 14.75 8.15 5.24
N ASP A 158 14.42 8.69 6.42
CA ASP A 158 15.35 9.46 7.25
C ASP A 158 15.72 8.64 8.50
N ILE A 159 16.99 8.25 8.62
CA ILE A 159 17.51 7.41 9.70
C ILE A 159 17.80 8.23 10.97
N ASN A 160 17.87 9.56 10.88
CA ASN A 160 18.13 10.41 12.04
C ASN A 160 17.03 10.21 13.12
N CYS A 161 15.78 10.02 12.70
CA CYS A 161 14.69 9.68 13.61
C CYS A 161 14.92 8.39 14.43
N LEU A 162 15.66 7.41 13.89
CA LEU A 162 15.99 6.16 14.59
C LEU A 162 17.12 6.34 15.61
N HIS A 163 18.07 7.24 15.34
CA HIS A 163 19.18 7.56 16.25
C HIS A 163 18.71 8.30 17.50
N ASN A 164 17.65 9.10 17.36
CA ASN A 164 17.05 9.83 18.47
C ASN A 164 16.23 8.94 19.44
N VAL A 165 16.04 7.65 19.10
CA VAL A 165 15.41 6.68 20.00
C VAL A 165 16.46 6.12 20.96
N LEU A 166 16.49 6.69 22.17
CA LEU A 166 17.31 6.20 23.29
C LEU A 166 16.85 4.80 23.70
N THR A 167 17.72 3.83 23.53
CA THR A 167 17.51 2.47 24.03
C THR A 167 18.38 2.30 25.26
N LEU A 168 17.76 2.19 26.43
CA LEU A 168 18.46 1.90 27.67
C LEU A 168 18.70 0.39 27.73
N ASP A 169 19.93 -0.02 27.45
CA ASP A 169 20.35 -1.39 27.70
C ASP A 169 20.94 -1.51 29.10
N PRO A 170 20.46 -2.48 29.91
CA PRO A 170 21.00 -2.69 31.24
C PRO A 170 22.42 -3.23 31.11
N GLU A 171 23.35 -2.55 31.78
CA GLU A 171 24.72 -3.02 31.92
C GLU A 171 24.72 -4.33 32.74
N ILE A 172 25.25 -5.42 32.19
CA ILE A 172 25.23 -6.74 32.84
C ILE A 172 26.32 -6.76 33.92
N LYS A 173 25.94 -6.40 35.15
CA LYS A 173 26.86 -6.36 36.30
C LYS A 173 26.84 -7.64 37.13
N ASP A 174 25.73 -8.37 37.12
CA ASP A 174 25.50 -9.54 37.96
C ASP A 174 24.59 -10.57 37.28
N VAL A 175 24.55 -11.77 37.85
CA VAL A 175 23.77 -12.92 37.33
C VAL A 175 22.28 -12.58 37.25
N LEU A 176 21.76 -11.78 38.18
CA LEU A 176 20.35 -11.35 38.16
C LEU A 176 20.06 -10.42 36.97
N SER A 177 20.96 -9.49 36.65
CA SER A 177 20.83 -8.64 35.46
C SER A 177 20.92 -9.46 34.17
N ALA A 178 21.82 -10.45 34.12
CA ALA A 178 21.91 -11.36 32.98
C ALA A 178 20.61 -12.16 32.76
N LEU A 179 20.01 -12.68 33.85
CA LEU A 179 18.72 -13.40 33.78
C LEU A 179 17.56 -12.50 33.33
N LYS A 180 17.52 -11.25 33.80
CA LYS A 180 16.53 -10.27 33.34
C LYS A 180 16.71 -9.94 31.85
N TYR A 181 17.95 -9.82 31.39
CA TYR A 181 18.25 -9.60 29.98
C TYR A 181 17.81 -10.78 29.12
N ILE A 182 18.13 -12.01 29.53
CA ILE A 182 17.67 -13.24 28.86
C ILE A 182 16.14 -13.28 28.78
N ASN A 183 15.42 -12.99 29.88
CA ASN A 183 13.96 -12.98 29.87
C ASN A 183 13.39 -11.91 28.91
N ARG A 184 13.99 -10.72 28.87
CA ARG A 184 13.63 -9.66 27.91
C ARG A 184 13.87 -10.13 26.48
N SER A 185 15.01 -10.76 26.18
CA SER A 185 15.30 -11.31 24.85
C SER A 185 14.31 -12.41 24.45
N ILE A 186 13.95 -13.31 25.37
CA ILE A 186 12.94 -14.36 25.12
C ILE A 186 11.56 -13.74 24.86
N THR A 187 11.17 -12.72 25.62
CA THR A 187 9.90 -12.02 25.44
C THR A 187 9.86 -11.27 24.10
N ALA A 188 10.96 -10.59 23.73
CA ALA A 188 11.10 -9.93 22.44
C ALA A 188 11.03 -10.94 21.28
N LEU A 189 11.64 -12.11 21.45
CA LEU A 189 11.57 -13.21 20.48
C LEU A 189 10.12 -13.73 20.34
N SER A 190 9.43 -13.95 21.47
CA SER A 190 8.03 -14.38 21.49
C SER A 190 7.11 -13.38 20.78
N ASN A 191 7.29 -12.08 21.02
CA ASN A 191 6.51 -11.04 20.36
C ASN A 191 6.75 -10.97 18.85
N LYS A 192 7.86 -11.53 18.34
CA LYS A 192 8.16 -11.61 16.90
C LYS A 192 7.42 -12.76 16.20
N PHE A 193 6.88 -13.73 16.95
CA PHE A 193 6.17 -14.90 16.43
C PHE A 193 4.64 -14.82 16.55
N ILE A 194 4.11 -13.82 17.26
CA ILE A 194 2.68 -13.48 17.32
C ILE A 194 2.38 -12.41 16.28
#